data_AF-F7XFE7-F1
#
_entry.id   AF-F7XFE7-F1
#
_cell.length_a   1.000
_cell.length_b   1.000
_cell.length_c   1.000
_cell.angle_alpha   90.00
_cell.angle_beta   90.00
_cell.angle_gamma   90.00
#
_symmetry.space_group_name_H-M   'P 1'
#
loop_
_entity.id
_entity.type
_entity.pdbx_description
1 polymer ?
#
loop_
_entity_poly.entity_id
_entity_poly.type
_entity_poly.pdbx_seq_one_letter_code
_entity_poly.pdbx_strand_id
1 'polypeptide(L)'
;MAERGSSALIKTGCFVPLPDKRSSISEAISLIGDDASVMLGGFGVSGTPFCLIRELVRRGPRNLTLIQNDANEAGMGVDWLLENGQVAKLVTTHIGRNSTATRMMNDGMIEVEFVPEGIMAERIRVAGAGVMGFISGIGLGAAVAGVSSASK
;
A
#
# COMPACT_ATOMS: atom_id res chain seq x y z
N MET A 1 37.59 -29.40 38.46
CA MET A 1 38.73 -28.69 37.84
C MET A 1 38.13 -27.57 37.02
N ALA A 2 38.05 -26.36 37.58
CA ALA A 2 39.06 -25.29 37.43
C ALA A 2 39.10 -24.81 35.96
N GLU A 3 38.88 -23.54 35.61
CA GLU A 3 39.04 -22.33 36.40
C GLU A 3 38.37 -21.09 35.77
N ARG A 4 38.37 -20.04 36.60
CA ARG A 4 37.78 -18.72 36.50
C ARG A 4 38.24 -17.92 35.27
N GLY A 5 37.34 -17.09 34.78
CA GLY A 5 37.64 -15.92 33.96
C GLY A 5 36.63 -14.81 34.20
N SER A 6 36.51 -14.36 35.45
CA SER A 6 35.80 -13.14 35.81
C SER A 6 36.47 -11.95 35.13
N SER A 7 35.89 -11.44 34.05
CA SER A 7 36.14 -10.06 33.61
C SER A 7 34.99 -9.19 34.11
N ALA A 8 35.32 -8.41 35.12
CA ALA A 8 34.46 -7.40 35.69
C ALA A 8 34.27 -6.23 34.71
N LEU A 9 33.07 -5.65 34.74
CA LEU A 9 32.77 -4.25 34.46
C LEU A 9 32.99 -3.74 33.03
N ILE A 10 31.92 -3.81 32.23
CA ILE A 10 31.38 -2.63 31.55
C ILE A 10 29.88 -2.55 31.88
N LYS A 11 29.56 -1.98 33.05
CA LYS A 11 28.21 -1.47 33.37
C LYS A 11 28.08 -0.07 32.76
N THR A 12 28.01 0.01 31.43
CA THR A 12 27.84 1.29 30.73
C THR A 12 26.80 1.10 29.63
N GLY A 13 25.61 1.67 29.86
CA GLY A 13 24.50 1.69 28.91
C GLY A 13 23.49 0.57 29.14
N CYS A 14 22.24 0.95 29.45
CA CYS A 14 21.10 0.04 29.35
C CYS A 14 20.93 -0.33 27.87
N PHE A 15 21.58 -1.41 27.41
CA PHE A 15 21.38 -1.93 26.08
C PHE A 15 20.07 -2.73 26.09
N VAL A 16 18.96 -2.06 25.78
CA VAL A 16 17.70 -2.73 25.49
C VAL A 16 17.84 -3.31 24.08
N PRO A 17 17.86 -4.64 23.90
CA PRO A 17 17.91 -5.21 22.56
C PRO A 17 16.67 -4.76 21.78
N LEU A 18 16.86 -4.42 20.51
CA LEU A 18 15.74 -4.09 19.63
C LEU A 18 14.79 -5.30 19.56
N PRO A 19 13.46 -5.08 19.49
CA PRO A 19 12.51 -6.16 19.32
C PRO A 19 12.82 -6.97 18.05
N ASP A 20 12.71 -8.29 18.15
CA ASP A 20 12.70 -9.16 16.98
C ASP A 20 11.37 -8.99 16.23
N LYS A 21 11.44 -8.53 14.98
CA LYS A 21 10.27 -8.27 14.12
C LYS A 21 10.05 -9.35 13.07
N ARG A 22 10.81 -10.45 13.11
CA ARG A 22 10.63 -11.57 12.17
C ARG A 22 9.32 -12.27 12.44
N SER A 23 8.62 -12.62 11.37
CA SER A 23 7.31 -13.29 11.40
C SER A 23 7.15 -14.09 10.12
N SER A 24 6.31 -15.13 10.14
CA SER A 24 5.87 -15.77 8.89
C SER A 24 4.97 -14.82 8.09
N ILE A 25 4.87 -15.07 6.77
CA ILE A 25 3.99 -14.30 5.87
C ILE A 25 2.52 -14.42 6.32
N SER A 26 2.08 -15.63 6.69
CA SER A 26 0.71 -15.88 7.17
C SER A 26 0.40 -15.05 8.42
N GLU A 27 1.28 -15.05 9.42
CA GLU A 27 1.12 -14.26 10.64
C GLU A 27 1.09 -12.75 10.34
N ALA A 28 1.99 -12.25 9.50
CA ALA A 28 2.04 -10.82 9.15
C ALA A 28 0.76 -10.36 8.43
N ILE A 29 0.24 -11.18 7.50
CA ILE A 29 -0.98 -10.88 6.75
C ILE A 29 -2.24 -11.11 7.57
N SER A 30 -2.19 -11.93 8.63
CA SER A 30 -3.31 -12.22 9.55
C SER A 30 -3.86 -10.99 10.30
N LEU A 31 -3.18 -9.85 10.21
CA LEU A 31 -3.61 -8.59 10.81
C LEU A 31 -4.54 -7.76 9.91
N ILE A 32 -4.62 -8.06 8.60
CA ILE A 32 -5.40 -7.29 7.63
C ILE A 32 -6.83 -7.85 7.49
N GLY A 33 -7.80 -7.21 8.14
CA GLY A 33 -9.22 -7.59 8.08
C GLY A 33 -9.99 -6.98 6.91
N ASP A 34 -11.30 -7.22 6.91
CA ASP A 34 -12.24 -6.54 6.00
C ASP A 34 -12.21 -5.02 6.21
N ASP A 35 -12.59 -4.28 5.17
CA ASP A 35 -12.66 -2.80 5.14
C ASP A 35 -11.31 -2.10 5.37
N ALA A 36 -10.20 -2.84 5.35
CA ALA A 36 -8.87 -2.29 5.57
C ALA A 36 -8.36 -1.45 4.39
N SER A 37 -7.66 -0.36 4.72
CA SER A 37 -6.84 0.40 3.76
C SER A 37 -5.42 -0.16 3.74
N VAL A 38 -4.99 -0.69 2.60
CA VAL A 38 -3.69 -1.36 2.43
C VAL A 38 -2.88 -0.65 1.36
N MET A 39 -1.74 -0.10 1.76
CA MET A 39 -0.76 0.46 0.83
C MET A 39 0.24 -0.61 0.40
N LEU A 40 0.41 -0.78 -0.90
CA LEU A 40 1.34 -1.71 -1.50
C LEU A 40 2.50 -0.92 -2.11
N GLY A 41 3.73 -1.34 -1.81
CA GLY A 41 4.90 -0.83 -2.49
C GLY A 41 4.99 -1.32 -3.94
N GLY A 42 5.83 -0.64 -4.72
CA GLY A 42 6.22 -1.08 -6.06
C GLY A 42 5.81 -0.12 -7.19
N PHE A 43 6.53 -0.26 -8.30
CA PHE A 43 6.30 0.41 -9.59
C PHE A 43 6.28 -0.66 -10.67
N GLY A 44 5.08 -1.03 -11.14
CA GLY A 44 4.86 -2.25 -11.90
C GLY A 44 5.36 -3.47 -11.12
N VAL A 45 6.32 -4.20 -11.68
CA VAL A 45 6.91 -5.39 -11.05
C VAL A 45 7.93 -5.04 -9.96
N SER A 46 8.68 -3.95 -10.13
CA SER A 46 9.81 -3.64 -9.26
C SER A 46 9.33 -3.19 -7.88
N GLY A 47 9.77 -3.88 -6.82
CA GLY A 47 9.41 -3.56 -5.44
C GLY A 47 8.02 -4.04 -5.00
N THR A 48 7.25 -4.68 -5.89
CA THR A 48 5.93 -5.22 -5.55
C THR A 48 6.06 -6.50 -4.70
N PRO A 49 5.42 -6.58 -3.51
CA PRO A 49 5.59 -7.69 -2.59
C PRO A 49 4.69 -8.90 -2.95
N PHE A 50 4.95 -9.54 -4.09
CA PHE A 50 4.08 -10.60 -4.65
C PHE A 50 3.76 -11.74 -3.67
N CYS A 51 4.71 -12.18 -2.85
CA CYS A 51 4.47 -13.26 -1.88
C CYS A 51 3.47 -12.85 -0.79
N LEU A 52 3.52 -11.59 -0.34
CA LEU A 52 2.58 -11.04 0.65
C LEU A 52 1.19 -10.86 0.03
N ILE A 53 1.13 -10.35 -1.20
CA ILE A 53 -0.13 -10.17 -1.93
C ILE A 53 -0.81 -11.52 -2.15
N ARG A 54 -0.07 -12.55 -2.56
CA ARG A 54 -0.63 -13.89 -2.76
C ARG A 54 -1.23 -14.47 -1.47
N GLU A 55 -0.61 -14.21 -0.33
CA GLU A 55 -1.18 -14.62 0.96
C GLU A 55 -2.43 -13.80 1.32
N LEU A 56 -2.45 -12.50 1.02
CA LEU A 56 -3.62 -11.65 1.20
C LEU A 56 -4.79 -12.12 0.31
N VAL A 57 -4.49 -12.58 -0.90
CA VAL A 57 -5.48 -13.20 -1.80
C VAL A 57 -6.04 -14.48 -1.18
N ARG A 58 -5.16 -15.36 -0.69
CA ARG A 58 -5.54 -16.62 -0.04
C ARG A 58 -6.43 -16.40 1.19
N ARG A 59 -6.11 -15.38 1.99
CA ARG A 59 -6.86 -15.05 3.21
C ARG A 59 -8.26 -14.48 2.89
N GLY A 60 -8.36 -13.69 1.82
CA GLY A 60 -9.64 -13.21 1.30
C GLY A 60 -10.39 -12.15 2.11
N PRO A 61 -9.73 -11.17 2.79
CA PRO A 61 -10.47 -10.03 3.33
C PRO A 61 -11.15 -9.24 2.21
N ARG A 62 -12.31 -8.66 2.52
CA ARG A 62 -13.20 -7.98 1.59
C ARG A 62 -13.20 -6.47 1.79
N ASN A 63 -13.74 -5.77 0.80
CA ASN A 63 -13.91 -4.32 0.79
C ASN A 63 -12.61 -3.53 1.02
N LEU A 64 -11.49 -4.04 0.51
CA LEU A 64 -10.20 -3.38 0.69
C LEU A 64 -10.16 -2.05 -0.08
N THR A 65 -9.54 -1.05 0.54
CA THR A 65 -9.03 0.14 -0.16
C THR A 65 -7.55 -0.06 -0.43
N LEU A 66 -7.19 -0.26 -1.69
CA LEU A 66 -5.78 -0.40 -2.09
C LEU A 66 -5.19 0.94 -2.49
N ILE A 67 -3.95 1.18 -2.07
CA ILE A 67 -3.14 2.33 -2.48
C ILE A 67 -1.87 1.77 -3.13
N GLN A 68 -1.74 1.91 -4.44
CA GLN A 68 -0.57 1.46 -5.20
C GLN A 68 -0.37 2.35 -6.42
N ASN A 69 0.89 2.54 -6.82
CA ASN A 69 1.24 3.39 -7.97
C ASN A 69 0.47 3.04 -9.25
N ASP A 70 0.28 1.75 -9.52
CA ASP A 70 -0.42 1.21 -10.67
C ASP A 70 -1.39 0.09 -10.25
N ALA A 71 -1.89 -0.70 -11.19
CA ALA A 71 -2.72 -1.88 -10.92
C ALA A 71 -2.01 -3.19 -11.30
N ASN A 72 -0.70 -3.15 -11.54
CA ASN A 72 0.11 -4.19 -12.17
C ASN A 72 -0.44 -4.67 -13.53
N GLU A 73 0.26 -5.57 -14.23
CA GLU A 73 -0.31 -6.24 -15.40
C GLU A 73 -1.33 -7.32 -15.01
N ALA A 74 -2.13 -7.75 -15.97
CA ALA A 74 -3.05 -8.87 -15.80
C ALA A 74 -2.32 -10.14 -15.31
N GLY A 75 -2.93 -10.85 -14.37
CA GLY A 75 -2.42 -12.09 -13.80
C GLY A 75 -1.30 -11.91 -12.77
N MET A 76 -1.09 -10.72 -12.21
CA MET A 76 -0.11 -10.51 -11.14
C MET A 76 -0.45 -9.42 -10.13
N GLY A 77 0.09 -9.55 -8.92
CA GLY A 77 0.08 -8.49 -7.91
C GLY A 77 -1.34 -8.03 -7.57
N VAL A 78 -1.61 -6.73 -7.73
CA VAL A 78 -2.93 -6.12 -7.49
C VAL A 78 -4.04 -6.81 -8.29
N ASP A 79 -3.75 -7.29 -9.49
CA ASP A 79 -4.74 -7.97 -10.33
C ASP A 79 -5.35 -9.20 -9.66
N TRP A 80 -4.54 -9.97 -8.91
CA TRP A 80 -5.06 -11.13 -8.17
C TRP A 80 -6.10 -10.75 -7.12
N LEU A 81 -5.96 -9.59 -6.48
CA LEU A 81 -6.92 -9.08 -5.49
C LEU A 81 -8.20 -8.58 -6.17
N LEU A 82 -8.07 -7.96 -7.35
CA LEU A 82 -9.19 -7.51 -8.18
C LEU A 82 -10.00 -8.70 -8.68
N GLU A 83 -9.35 -9.68 -9.31
CA GLU A 83 -9.99 -10.90 -9.82
C GLU A 83 -10.68 -11.70 -8.71
N ASN A 84 -10.10 -11.73 -7.50
CA ASN A 84 -10.71 -12.41 -6.36
C ASN A 84 -11.85 -11.61 -5.69
N GLY A 85 -12.20 -10.42 -6.20
CA GLY A 85 -13.29 -9.59 -5.68
C GLY A 85 -13.04 -9.08 -4.26
N GLN A 86 -11.79 -8.75 -3.93
CA GLN A 86 -11.42 -8.29 -2.58
C GLN A 86 -11.37 -6.77 -2.44
N VAL A 87 -11.40 -6.04 -3.55
CA VAL A 87 -11.12 -4.60 -3.58
C VAL A 87 -12.43 -3.85 -3.81
N ALA A 88 -12.73 -2.88 -2.95
CA ALA A 88 -13.82 -1.92 -3.16
C ALA A 88 -13.32 -0.61 -3.79
N LYS A 89 -12.09 -0.19 -3.44
CA LYS A 89 -11.49 1.05 -3.94
C LYS A 89 -10.01 0.86 -4.29
N LEU A 90 -9.59 1.46 -5.40
CA LEU A 90 -8.19 1.54 -5.83
C LEU A 90 -7.77 3.01 -5.98
N VAL A 91 -6.84 3.46 -5.14
CA VAL A 91 -6.16 4.76 -5.27
C VAL A 91 -4.86 4.53 -6.02
N THR A 92 -4.73 5.12 -7.21
CA THR A 92 -3.63 4.82 -8.13
C THR A 92 -3.30 5.97 -9.06
N THR A 93 -2.17 5.90 -9.75
CA THR A 93 -1.75 6.92 -10.73
C THR A 93 -2.20 6.56 -12.13
N HIS A 94 -2.31 5.26 -12.44
CA HIS A 94 -2.78 4.78 -13.73
C HIS A 94 -3.21 3.30 -13.68
N ILE A 95 -4.14 2.91 -14.55
CA ILE A 95 -4.59 1.52 -14.72
C ILE A 95 -4.39 0.97 -16.13
N GLY A 96 -3.73 1.73 -17.02
CA GLY A 96 -3.72 1.45 -18.47
C GLY A 96 -3.08 0.12 -18.89
N ARG A 97 -2.40 -0.59 -17.98
CA ARG A 97 -1.79 -1.91 -18.21
C ARG A 97 -2.62 -3.07 -17.64
N ASN A 98 -3.75 -2.77 -17.01
CA ASN A 98 -4.63 -3.74 -16.38
C ASN A 98 -6.05 -3.63 -16.96
N SER A 99 -6.42 -4.59 -17.79
CA SER A 99 -7.76 -4.66 -18.40
C SER A 99 -8.84 -5.01 -17.38
N THR A 100 -8.53 -5.80 -16.34
CA THR A 100 -9.46 -6.14 -15.26
C THR A 100 -9.85 -4.89 -14.48
N ALA A 101 -8.88 -4.10 -14.02
CA ALA A 101 -9.10 -2.83 -13.32
C ALA A 101 -9.91 -1.85 -14.19
N THR A 102 -9.55 -1.73 -15.47
CA THR A 102 -10.26 -0.86 -16.42
C THR A 102 -11.71 -1.28 -16.58
N ARG A 103 -11.97 -2.58 -16.77
CA ARG A 103 -13.32 -3.13 -16.87
C ARG A 103 -14.12 -2.91 -15.58
N MET A 104 -13.56 -3.29 -14.42
CA MET A 104 -14.25 -3.17 -13.13
C MET A 104 -14.58 -1.72 -12.79
N MET A 105 -13.70 -0.77 -13.13
CA MET A 105 -13.98 0.66 -13.00
C MET A 105 -15.16 1.09 -13.89
N ASN A 106 -15.14 0.72 -15.18
CA ASN A 106 -16.18 1.09 -16.15
C ASN A 106 -17.54 0.47 -15.80
N ASP A 107 -17.53 -0.75 -15.26
CA ASP A 107 -18.72 -1.47 -14.82
C ASP A 107 -19.22 -1.00 -13.44
N GLY A 108 -18.50 -0.08 -12.79
CA GLY A 108 -18.86 0.44 -11.46
C GLY A 108 -18.69 -0.57 -10.32
N MET A 109 -17.91 -1.64 -10.54
CA MET A 109 -17.64 -2.69 -9.53
C MET A 109 -16.65 -2.23 -8.46
N ILE A 110 -15.75 -1.30 -8.81
CA ILE A 110 -14.80 -0.69 -7.88
C ILE A 110 -14.76 0.82 -8.09
N GLU A 111 -14.48 1.56 -7.02
CA GLU A 111 -14.10 2.96 -7.11
C GLU A 111 -12.62 3.06 -7.52
N VAL A 112 -12.29 3.92 -8.49
CA VAL A 112 -10.90 4.24 -8.82
C VAL A 112 -10.67 5.74 -8.62
N GLU A 113 -9.75 6.08 -7.72
CA GLU A 113 -9.29 7.44 -7.49
C GLU A 113 -7.94 7.63 -8.20
N PHE A 114 -7.95 8.39 -9.30
CA PHE A 114 -6.72 8.76 -9.98
C PHE A 114 -6.02 9.93 -9.28
N VAL A 115 -4.76 9.72 -8.90
CA VAL A 115 -3.92 10.72 -8.24
C VAL A 115 -2.65 10.91 -9.06
N PRO A 116 -2.24 12.15 -9.41
CA PRO A 116 -0.97 12.37 -10.10
C PRO A 116 0.19 11.80 -9.28
N GLU A 117 1.13 11.10 -9.91
CA GLU A 117 2.16 10.31 -9.21
C GLU A 117 2.92 11.11 -8.14
N GLY A 118 3.41 12.31 -8.49
CA GLY A 118 4.09 13.18 -7.54
C GLY A 118 3.19 13.66 -6.38
N ILE A 119 1.90 13.87 -6.64
CA ILE A 119 0.92 14.23 -5.61
C ILE A 119 0.66 13.03 -4.70
N MET A 120 0.58 11.82 -5.24
CA MET A 120 0.40 10.60 -4.45
C MET A 120 1.59 10.39 -3.52
N ALA A 121 2.81 10.48 -4.04
CA ALA A 121 4.03 10.38 -3.24
C ALA A 121 4.06 11.42 -2.12
N GLU A 122 3.71 12.67 -2.41
CA GLU A 122 3.69 13.74 -1.42
C GLU A 122 2.58 13.55 -0.38
N ARG A 123 1.38 13.07 -0.77
CA ARG A 123 0.30 12.67 0.17
C ARG A 123 0.79 11.62 1.16
N ILE A 124 1.48 10.59 0.68
CA ILE A 124 2.05 9.53 1.52
C ILE A 124 3.13 10.11 2.44
N ARG A 125 4.00 10.97 1.92
CA ARG A 125 5.09 11.58 2.69
C ARG A 125 4.57 12.47 3.82
N VAL A 126 3.61 13.36 3.55
CA VAL A 126 3.05 14.24 4.59
C VAL A 126 2.27 13.45 5.64
N ALA A 127 1.53 12.43 5.24
CA ALA A 127 0.82 11.54 6.18
C ALA A 127 1.80 10.82 7.11
N GLY A 128 2.90 10.26 6.58
CA GLY A 128 3.94 9.63 7.38
C GLY A 128 4.70 10.59 8.31
N ALA A 129 4.75 11.88 7.95
CA ALA A 129 5.35 12.94 8.77
C ALA A 129 4.37 13.56 9.80
N GLY A 130 3.09 13.16 9.80
CA GLY A 130 2.08 13.76 10.67
C GLY A 130 1.65 15.17 10.25
N VAL A 131 1.83 15.53 8.98
CA VAL A 131 1.43 16.83 8.42
C VAL A 131 0.09 16.68 7.70
N MET A 132 -0.83 17.61 7.95
CA MET A 132 -2.23 17.53 7.48
C MET A 132 -2.41 17.68 5.97
N GLY A 133 -1.44 18.27 5.26
CA GLY A 133 -1.53 18.47 3.82
C GLY A 133 -0.43 19.37 3.28
N PHE A 134 -0.49 19.62 1.98
CA PHE A 134 0.43 20.49 1.23
C PHE A 134 -0.33 21.16 0.09
N ILE A 135 0.27 22.22 -0.47
CA ILE A 135 -0.29 22.96 -1.62
C ILE A 135 0.57 22.65 -2.85
N SER A 136 -0.06 22.39 -3.99
CA SER A 136 0.61 22.18 -5.26
C SER A 136 -0.19 22.80 -6.40
N GLY A 137 0.50 23.32 -7.42
CA GLY A 137 -0.11 23.77 -8.67
C GLY A 137 -0.42 22.63 -9.65
N ILE A 138 0.01 21.39 -9.35
CA ILE A 138 -0.23 20.23 -10.21
C ILE A 138 -1.73 19.91 -10.23
N GLY A 139 -2.28 19.75 -11.43
CA GLY A 139 -3.69 19.42 -11.64
C GLY A 139 -4.61 20.63 -11.81
N LEU A 140 -4.13 21.86 -11.57
CA LEU A 140 -4.91 23.07 -11.84
C LEU A 140 -5.39 23.10 -13.30
N GLY A 141 -6.70 23.20 -13.50
CA GLY A 141 -7.35 23.20 -14.82
C GLY A 141 -7.57 21.81 -15.44
N ALA A 142 -7.15 20.73 -14.80
CA ALA A 142 -7.43 19.36 -15.21
C ALA A 142 -8.59 18.75 -14.39
N ALA A 143 -9.21 17.68 -14.90
CA ALA A 143 -10.30 16.97 -14.23
C ALA A 143 -9.94 16.51 -12.80
N VAL A 144 -8.65 16.26 -12.55
CA VAL A 144 -8.12 15.84 -11.25
C VAL A 144 -8.18 16.92 -10.16
N ALA A 145 -8.34 18.20 -10.51
CA ALA A 145 -8.47 19.29 -9.54
C ALA A 145 -9.88 19.41 -8.93
N GLY A 146 -10.83 18.53 -9.29
CA GLY A 146 -12.16 18.56 -8.68
C GLY A 146 -12.91 19.86 -8.96
N VAL A 147 -12.77 20.44 -10.15
CA VAL A 147 -13.71 21.48 -10.60
C VAL A 147 -15.02 20.75 -10.89
N SER A 148 -15.87 20.62 -9.86
CA SER A 148 -17.30 20.47 -10.09
C SER A 148 -17.69 21.55 -11.07
N SER A 149 -18.20 21.16 -12.23
CA SER A 149 -18.88 22.04 -13.15
C SER A 149 -20.13 22.57 -12.44
N ALA A 150 -19.96 23.57 -11.59
CA ALA A 150 -21.04 24.45 -11.22
C ALA A 150 -21.53 25.10 -12.52
N SER A 151 -22.80 24.88 -12.80
CA SER A 151 -23.56 25.40 -13.93
C SER A 151 -23.08 26.80 -14.38
N LYS A 152 -22.80 26.90 -15.68
CA LYS A 152 -23.13 28.11 -16.44
C LYS A 152 -24.32 27.78 -17.32
#